data_AF-A0A2T8IDL4-F1
#
_entry.id   AF-A0A2T8IDL4-F1
#
_cell.length_a   1.000
_cell.length_b   1.000
_cell.length_c   1.000
_cell.angle_alpha   90.00
_cell.angle_beta   90.00
_cell.angle_gamma   90.00
#
_symmetry.space_group_name_H-M   'P 1'
#
loop_
_entity.id
_entity.type
_entity.pdbx_description
1 polymer ?
#
loop_
_entity_poly.entity_id
_entity_poly.type
_entity_poly.pdbx_seq_one_letter_code
_entity_poly.pdbx_strand_id
1 'polypeptide(L)'
;MMDARAMLQVVVFALVFTMLAKHQVWGETDCHHEKVSVMLKCKNSIKIGGPYVRPRPGDKCGTTVQASDMSCVCRVLTEHDEKTVDPKRLVKVAGRCGKPVRVGSDCGSWTVEQPPSSSRGHP
;
A
#
# COMPACT_ATOMS: atom_id res chain seq x y z
N MET A 1 14.05 -22.52 49.06
CA MET A 1 14.45 -21.15 48.68
C MET A 1 15.14 -21.25 47.34
N MET A 2 14.68 -20.52 46.33
CA MET A 2 15.32 -20.50 45.02
C MET A 2 16.69 -19.83 45.18
N ASP A 3 17.76 -20.51 44.75
CA ASP A 3 19.14 -19.99 44.85
C ASP A 3 19.23 -18.62 44.17
N ALA A 4 19.88 -17.64 44.80
CA ALA A 4 20.03 -16.29 44.25
C ALA A 4 20.67 -16.29 42.85
N ARG A 5 21.54 -17.28 42.56
CA ARG A 5 22.13 -17.50 41.24
C ARG A 5 21.09 -17.99 40.23
N ALA A 6 20.19 -18.88 40.65
CA ALA A 6 19.10 -19.35 39.81
C ALA A 6 18.10 -18.22 39.50
N MET A 7 17.79 -17.37 40.49
CA MET A 7 16.97 -16.18 40.27
C MET A 7 17.63 -15.21 39.28
N LEU A 8 18.92 -14.95 39.44
CA LEU A 8 19.66 -14.06 38.52
C LEU A 8 19.69 -14.60 37.08
N GLN A 9 19.90 -15.91 36.90
CA GLN A 9 19.87 -16.55 35.59
C GLN A 9 18.49 -16.41 34.93
N VAL A 10 17.40 -16.69 35.66
CA VAL A 10 16.04 -16.57 35.13
C VAL A 10 15.73 -15.14 34.70
N VAL A 11 16.17 -14.13 35.47
CA VAL A 11 16.00 -12.71 35.11
C VAL A 11 16.78 -12.37 33.84
N VAL A 12 18.03 -12.81 33.70
CA VAL A 12 18.84 -12.57 32.51
C VAL A 12 18.20 -13.22 31.26
N PHE A 13 17.74 -14.47 31.38
CA PHE A 13 17.05 -15.13 30.28
C PHE A 13 15.76 -14.40 29.90
N ALA A 14 14.93 -14.01 30.87
CA ALA A 14 13.71 -13.25 30.61
C ALA A 14 14.00 -11.92 29.90
N LEU A 15 15.05 -11.19 30.31
CA LEU A 15 15.45 -9.95 29.66
C LEU A 15 15.88 -10.19 28.20
N VAL A 16 16.71 -11.21 27.93
CA VAL A 16 17.12 -11.57 26.57
C VAL A 16 15.91 -11.95 25.71
N PHE A 17 14.99 -12.76 26.23
CA PHE A 17 13.75 -13.15 25.53
C PHE A 17 12.86 -11.94 25.22
N THR A 18 12.71 -10.99 26.15
CA THR A 18 11.94 -9.77 25.89
C THR A 18 12.59 -8.86 24.85
N MET A 19 13.92 -8.79 24.78
CA MET A 19 14.64 -8.04 23.74
C MET A 19 14.47 -8.69 22.36
N LEU A 20 14.52 -10.03 22.29
CA LEU A 20 14.24 -10.79 21.07
C LEU A 20 12.78 -10.65 20.62
N ALA A 21 11.82 -10.65 21.55
CA ALA A 21 10.40 -10.44 21.25
C ALA A 21 10.10 -9.00 20.78
N LYS A 22 10.82 -7.99 21.33
CA LYS A 22 10.68 -6.59 20.90
C LYS A 22 11.19 -6.34 19.47
N HIS A 23 12.13 -7.15 18.99
CA HIS A 23 12.53 -7.11 17.57
C HIS A 23 11.43 -7.58 16.60
N GLN A 24 10.34 -8.18 17.11
CA GLN A 24 9.15 -8.51 16.31
C GLN A 24 8.04 -7.46 16.43
N VAL A 25 8.26 -6.32 17.10
CA VAL A 25 7.26 -5.25 17.33
C VAL A 25 7.66 -3.92 16.67
N TRP A 26 8.35 -3.99 15.52
CA TRP A 26 8.46 -2.88 14.56
C TRP A 26 8.56 -3.42 13.14
N GLY A 27 7.61 -4.26 12.76
CA GLY A 27 7.16 -4.29 11.38
C GLY A 27 5.88 -3.50 11.36
N GLU A 28 5.92 -2.22 11.00
CA GLU A 28 4.72 -1.58 10.45
C GLU A 28 4.15 -2.59 9.44
N THR A 29 2.86 -2.92 9.54
CA THR A 29 2.22 -3.89 8.65
C THR A 29 2.28 -3.31 7.25
N ASP A 30 3.38 -3.56 6.55
CA ASP A 30 3.62 -2.97 5.25
C ASP A 30 2.59 -3.55 4.29
N CYS A 31 1.86 -2.68 3.60
CA CYS A 31 0.85 -3.04 2.61
C CYS A 31 1.47 -3.64 1.33
N HIS A 32 2.70 -4.14 1.38
CA HIS A 32 3.34 -4.89 0.30
C HIS A 32 2.46 -6.00 -0.27
N HIS A 33 1.76 -6.74 0.60
CA HIS A 33 0.85 -7.80 0.16
C HIS A 33 -0.34 -7.23 -0.65
N GLU A 34 -0.87 -6.08 -0.23
CA GLU A 34 -1.91 -5.35 -0.95
C GLU A 34 -1.39 -4.81 -2.27
N LYS A 35 -0.18 -4.22 -2.29
CA LYS A 35 0.49 -3.75 -3.51
C LYS A 35 0.56 -4.88 -4.53
N VAL A 36 1.09 -6.04 -4.15
CA VAL A 36 1.20 -7.21 -5.03
C VAL A 36 -0.18 -7.67 -5.51
N SER A 37 -1.17 -7.71 -4.62
CA SER A 37 -2.54 -8.09 -4.97
C SER A 37 -3.16 -7.12 -6.00
N VAL A 38 -3.07 -5.82 -5.77
CA VAL A 38 -3.53 -4.78 -6.69
C VAL A 38 -2.81 -4.90 -8.03
N MET A 39 -1.48 -5.03 -8.03
CA MET A 39 -0.69 -5.16 -9.26
C MET A 39 -1.12 -6.38 -10.09
N LEU A 40 -1.38 -7.50 -9.43
CA LEU A 40 -1.80 -8.73 -10.09
C LEU A 40 -3.24 -8.66 -10.62
N LYS A 41 -4.19 -8.24 -9.79
CA LYS A 41 -5.62 -8.24 -10.13
C LYS A 41 -6.01 -7.09 -11.05
N CYS A 42 -5.32 -5.96 -10.96
CA CYS A 42 -5.56 -4.77 -11.78
C CYS A 42 -4.59 -4.62 -12.96
N LYS A 43 -3.73 -5.62 -13.23
CA LYS A 43 -2.66 -5.57 -14.26
C LYS A 43 -3.07 -4.89 -15.57
N ASN A 44 -4.22 -5.26 -16.14
CA ASN A 44 -4.69 -4.70 -17.41
C ASN A 44 -5.11 -3.22 -17.35
N SER A 45 -5.50 -2.76 -16.17
CA SER A 45 -5.98 -1.40 -15.92
C SER A 45 -4.85 -0.44 -15.55
N ILE A 46 -3.74 -0.97 -15.00
CA ILE A 46 -2.62 -0.18 -14.48
C ILE A 46 -1.32 -0.33 -15.25
N LYS A 47 -1.20 -1.27 -16.20
CA LYS A 47 0.04 -1.48 -16.94
C LYS A 47 0.52 -0.23 -17.68
N ILE A 48 1.83 -0.11 -17.84
CA ILE A 48 2.45 0.86 -18.73
C ILE A 48 2.10 0.56 -20.20
N GLY A 49 1.79 1.61 -20.97
CA GLY A 49 1.46 1.49 -22.39
C GLY A 49 0.14 0.77 -22.71
N GLY A 50 -0.20 0.75 -23.99
CA GLY A 50 -1.44 0.15 -24.51
C GLY A 50 -2.74 0.84 -24.06
N PRO A 51 -3.91 0.31 -24.44
CA PRO A 51 -5.19 0.90 -24.10
C PRO A 51 -5.49 0.78 -22.61
N TYR A 52 -6.04 1.85 -22.04
CA TYR A 52 -6.55 1.83 -20.68
C TYR A 52 -7.80 0.97 -20.58
N VAL A 53 -7.77 -0.07 -19.74
CA VAL A 53 -8.94 -0.90 -19.44
C VAL A 53 -9.58 -0.37 -18.17
N ARG A 54 -10.85 0.06 -18.27
CA ARG A 54 -11.62 0.49 -17.10
C ARG A 54 -12.05 -0.75 -16.28
N PRO A 55 -11.80 -0.79 -14.95
CA PRO A 55 -12.36 -1.82 -14.09
C PRO A 55 -13.89 -1.81 -14.14
N ARG A 56 -14.50 -3.00 -14.20
CA ARG A 56 -15.96 -3.15 -14.12
C ARG A 56 -16.39 -3.14 -12.65
N PRO A 57 -17.61 -2.63 -12.34
CA PRO A 57 -18.16 -2.75 -10.99
C PRO A 57 -18.16 -4.21 -10.52
N GLY A 58 -17.65 -4.46 -9.32
CA GLY A 58 -17.58 -5.80 -8.72
C GLY A 58 -16.56 -6.76 -9.34
N ASP A 59 -15.72 -6.30 -10.28
CA ASP A 59 -14.62 -7.14 -10.77
C ASP A 59 -13.53 -7.33 -9.71
N LYS A 60 -12.65 -8.32 -9.94
CA LYS A 60 -11.57 -8.65 -9.00
C LYS A 60 -10.64 -7.46 -8.75
N CYS A 61 -10.44 -6.58 -9.73
CA CYS A 61 -9.60 -5.41 -9.53
C CYS A 61 -10.29 -4.41 -8.58
N GLY A 62 -11.56 -4.11 -8.82
CA GLY A 62 -12.34 -3.18 -8.02
C GLY A 62 -12.48 -3.64 -6.58
N THR A 63 -12.81 -4.91 -6.35
CA THR A 63 -12.94 -5.44 -4.98
C THR A 63 -11.61 -5.49 -4.24
N THR A 64 -10.51 -5.83 -4.93
CA THR A 64 -9.16 -5.75 -4.33
C THR A 64 -8.81 -4.32 -3.94
N VAL A 65 -9.01 -3.36 -4.84
CA VAL A 65 -8.75 -1.94 -4.55
C VAL A 65 -9.59 -1.45 -3.37
N GLN A 66 -10.87 -1.84 -3.29
CA GLN A 66 -11.75 -1.49 -2.18
C GLN A 66 -11.30 -2.06 -0.83
N ALA A 67 -10.62 -3.20 -0.84
CA ALA A 67 -10.08 -3.83 0.35
C ALA A 67 -8.68 -3.31 0.74
N SER A 68 -8.03 -2.53 -0.12
CA SER A 68 -6.67 -2.05 0.09
C SER A 68 -6.58 -0.61 0.58
N ASP A 69 -5.52 -0.31 1.32
CA ASP A 69 -5.03 1.04 1.57
C ASP A 69 -4.23 1.53 0.36
N MET A 70 -4.93 2.17 -0.57
CA MET A 70 -4.33 2.71 -1.78
C MET A 70 -3.29 3.82 -1.52
N SER A 71 -3.36 4.51 -0.37
CA SER A 71 -2.34 5.50 -0.01
C SER A 71 -1.04 4.82 0.39
N CYS A 72 -1.14 3.75 1.20
CA CYS A 72 0.02 2.93 1.53
C CYS A 72 0.59 2.26 0.27
N VAL A 73 -0.26 1.63 -0.58
CA VAL A 73 0.17 0.97 -1.82
C VAL A 73 0.95 1.93 -2.72
N CYS A 74 0.48 3.17 -2.84
CA CYS A 74 1.17 4.23 -3.57
C CYS A 74 2.52 4.60 -2.96
N ARG A 75 2.62 4.69 -1.62
CA ARG A 75 3.87 4.99 -0.91
C ARG A 75 4.93 3.91 -1.07
N VAL A 76 4.53 2.64 -1.15
CA VAL A 76 5.44 1.47 -1.22
C VAL A 76 5.67 0.97 -2.65
N LEU A 77 5.16 1.72 -3.64
CA LEU A 77 5.41 1.47 -5.06
C LEU A 77 6.85 1.86 -5.37
N THR A 78 7.61 0.91 -5.91
CA THR A 78 9.04 1.08 -6.20
C THR A 78 9.28 1.44 -7.67
N GLU A 79 10.44 2.00 -7.99
CA GLU A 79 10.86 2.23 -9.38
C GLU A 79 10.86 0.94 -10.23
N HIS A 80 11.07 -0.22 -9.60
CA HIS A 80 10.99 -1.50 -10.30
C HIS A 80 9.55 -1.84 -10.70
N ASP A 81 8.59 -1.59 -9.81
CA ASP A 81 7.17 -1.79 -10.09
C ASP A 81 6.72 -0.91 -11.26
N GLU A 82 7.22 0.33 -11.31
CA GLU A 82 6.91 1.33 -12.33
C GLU A 82 7.40 0.97 -13.75
N LYS A 83 8.33 0.04 -13.88
CA LYS A 83 8.69 -0.53 -15.20
C LYS A 83 7.54 -1.27 -15.85
N THR A 84 6.54 -1.68 -15.07
CA THR A 84 5.38 -2.43 -15.55
C THR A 84 4.05 -1.76 -15.23
N VAL A 85 4.01 -0.90 -14.22
CA VAL A 85 2.82 -0.19 -13.73
C VAL A 85 2.96 1.30 -14.01
N ASP A 86 1.91 1.92 -14.53
CA ASP A 86 1.78 3.37 -14.64
C ASP A 86 1.12 3.92 -13.37
N PRO A 87 1.84 4.68 -12.52
CA PRO A 87 1.28 5.24 -11.29
C PRO A 87 0.05 6.12 -11.51
N LYS A 88 -0.01 6.85 -12.64
CA LYS A 88 -1.17 7.68 -12.99
C LYS A 88 -2.41 6.81 -13.18
N ARG A 89 -2.25 5.65 -13.82
CA ARG A 89 -3.34 4.69 -14.01
C ARG A 89 -3.72 4.02 -12.70
N LEU A 90 -2.76 3.72 -11.82
CA LEU A 90 -3.02 3.18 -10.49
C LEU A 90 -3.93 4.12 -9.67
N VAL A 91 -3.58 5.42 -9.61
CA VAL A 91 -4.39 6.47 -8.95
C VAL A 91 -5.77 6.59 -9.59
N LYS A 92 -5.84 6.54 -10.93
CA LYS A 92 -7.11 6.59 -11.68
C LYS A 92 -8.02 5.40 -11.38
N VAL A 93 -7.45 4.20 -11.25
CA VAL A 93 -8.17 2.98 -10.86
C VAL A 93 -8.66 3.10 -9.40
N ALA A 94 -7.80 3.57 -8.50
CA ALA A 94 -8.12 3.80 -7.09
C ALA A 94 -9.38 4.69 -6.94
N GLY A 95 -9.40 5.85 -7.61
CA GLY A 95 -10.55 6.75 -7.61
C GLY A 95 -11.82 6.12 -8.20
N ARG A 96 -11.72 5.38 -9.31
CA ARG A 96 -12.88 4.72 -9.93
C ARG A 96 -13.49 3.61 -9.09
N CYS A 97 -12.67 2.97 -8.26
CA CYS A 97 -13.12 1.90 -7.38
C CYS A 97 -13.58 2.40 -6.00
N GLY A 98 -13.59 3.72 -5.78
CA GLY A 98 -14.07 4.34 -4.53
C GLY A 98 -13.00 4.51 -3.45
N LYS A 99 -11.71 4.41 -3.79
CA LYS A 99 -10.57 4.59 -2.89
C LYS A 99 -9.61 5.65 -3.46
N PRO A 100 -10.02 6.92 -3.57
CA PRO A 100 -9.16 7.95 -4.14
C PRO A 100 -7.91 8.15 -3.27
N VAL A 101 -6.76 8.26 -3.93
CA VAL A 101 -5.51 8.69 -3.29
C VAL A 101 -5.55 10.21 -3.14
N ARG A 102 -5.04 10.72 -2.03
CA ARG A 102 -5.08 12.15 -1.70
C ARG A 102 -4.36 12.97 -2.78
N VAL A 103 -4.92 14.13 -3.13
CA VAL A 103 -4.24 15.06 -4.03
C VAL A 103 -3.03 15.68 -3.35
N GLY A 104 -1.92 15.80 -4.07
CA GLY A 104 -0.64 16.30 -3.59
C GLY A 104 0.18 15.27 -2.82
N SER A 105 -0.32 14.03 -2.64
CA SER A 105 0.54 12.93 -2.16
C SER A 105 1.19 12.21 -3.34
N ASP A 106 2.33 11.59 -3.09
CA ASP A 106 3.05 10.80 -4.09
C ASP A 106 2.49 9.37 -4.21
N CYS A 107 2.52 8.86 -5.42
CA CYS A 107 2.26 7.48 -5.77
C CYS A 107 3.43 6.97 -6.62
N GLY A 108 4.36 6.26 -5.97
CA GLY A 108 5.69 6.05 -6.53
C GLY A 108 6.35 7.39 -6.87
N SER A 109 6.88 7.50 -8.08
CA SER A 109 7.49 8.71 -8.63
C SER A 109 6.51 9.80 -9.09
N TRP A 110 5.20 9.52 -9.06
CA TRP A 110 4.17 10.44 -9.55
C TRP A 110 3.40 11.13 -8.44
N THR A 111 3.42 12.47 -8.41
CA THR A 111 2.58 13.26 -7.52
C THR A 111 1.14 13.34 -8.04
N VAL A 112 0.16 13.03 -7.20
CA VAL A 112 -1.26 13.10 -7.57
C VAL A 112 -1.67 14.56 -7.78
N GLU A 113 -2.00 14.92 -9.00
CA GLU A 113 -2.49 16.26 -9.37
C GLU A 113 -4.01 16.39 -9.17
N GLN A 114 -4.50 17.62 -8.96
CA GLN A 114 -5.93 17.90 -9.05
C GLN A 114 -6.39 17.64 -10.50
N PRO A 115 -7.49 16.91 -10.73
CA PRO A 115 -8.12 16.96 -12.04
C PRO A 115 -8.44 18.42 -12.35
N PRO A 116 -8.28 18.88 -13.62
CA PRO A 116 -8.60 20.24 -13.98
C PRO A 116 -10.02 20.53 -13.50
N SER A 117 -10.16 21.54 -12.64
CA SER A 117 -11.47 21.98 -12.17
C SER A 117 -12.26 22.29 -13.44
N SER A 118 -13.28 21.49 -13.71
CA SER A 118 -14.29 21.87 -14.69
C SER A 118 -14.88 23.15 -14.15
N SER A 119 -14.41 24.29 -14.67
CA SER A 119 -15.04 25.59 -14.55
C SER A 119 -16.38 25.47 -15.27
N ARG A 120 -17.31 24.85 -14.55
CA ARG A 120 -18.71 24.75 -14.87
C ARG A 120 -19.20 26.19 -14.77
N GLY A 121 -19.42 26.81 -15.92
CA GLY A 121 -20.08 28.11 -16.00
C GLY A 121 -21.28 28.13 -15.06
N HIS A 122 -21.33 29.17 -14.24
CA HIS A 122 -22.43 29.51 -13.37
C HIS A 122 -22.72 30.99 -13.63
N PRO A 123 -24.01 31.34 -13.60
CA PRO A 123 -24.93 31.39 -14.74
C PRO A 123 -24.64 32.53 -15.74
#